data_AF-A0A9D0Q608-F1
#
_entry.id   AF-A0A9D0Q608-F1
#
_cell.length_a   1.000
_cell.length_b   1.000
_cell.length_c   1.000
_cell.angle_alpha   90.00
_cell.angle_beta   90.00
_cell.angle_gamma   90.00
#
_symmetry.space_group_name_H-M   'P 1'
#
loop_
_entity.id
_entity.type
_entity.pdbx_description
1 polymer ?
#
loop_
_entity_poly.entity_id
_entity_poly.type
_entity_poly.pdbx_seq_one_letter_code
_entity_poly.pdbx_strand_id
1 'polypeptide(L)'
;MVNPLLPIRHPNDHWFICDFGDVIPKSDIASMEHPLFTLSTRPDTKIRNYEHNGSRVTIVPSSMGLATIHDKDILIYAISQLTKGINQGKTPQRKIRFKAHDLLITTNRGTGGREYKLLRNALDRLTGTLITTNIKTDGKQIIKGFGIIDSYEILIDDPTTNRMVELEITLSEWLYNSIIGKGILSISRDYFRLRKPIERRIYEIARKHCGQQQQWVIGIKNLHKKVGSTATLHKFKYTLNHIVQHNHLPD
;
A
#
# COMPACT_ATOMS: atom_id res chain seq x y z
N MET A 1 -2.83 52.21 -2.33
CA MET A 1 -3.91 51.41 -1.70
C MET A 1 -3.24 50.26 -0.96
N VAL A 2 -3.41 50.18 0.35
CA VAL A 2 -2.86 49.10 1.17
C VAL A 2 -3.67 47.85 0.88
N ASN A 3 -3.02 46.80 0.35
CA ASN A 3 -3.68 45.55 0.01
C ASN A 3 -4.16 44.87 1.32
N PRO A 4 -5.47 44.74 1.58
CA PRO A 4 -6.00 44.28 2.87
C PRO A 4 -5.92 42.74 3.03
N LEU A 5 -5.34 42.04 2.06
CA LEU A 5 -5.27 40.60 2.05
C LEU A 5 -4.13 40.10 2.93
N LEU A 6 -4.44 39.09 3.75
CA LEU A 6 -3.43 38.29 4.44
C LEU A 6 -2.45 37.69 3.40
N PRO A 7 -1.17 37.50 3.76
CA PRO A 7 -0.18 36.96 2.83
C PRO A 7 -0.63 35.61 2.30
N ILE A 8 -0.33 35.31 1.04
CA ILE A 8 -0.48 33.97 0.47
C ILE A 8 0.40 33.05 1.32
N ARG A 9 -0.21 32.26 2.20
CA ARG A 9 0.51 31.41 3.16
C ARG A 9 1.07 30.14 2.53
N HIS A 10 0.56 29.78 1.35
CA HIS A 10 0.99 28.60 0.59
C HIS A 10 1.14 28.96 -0.91
N PRO A 11 2.23 29.62 -1.32
CA PRO A 11 2.37 30.15 -2.69
C PRO A 11 2.67 29.12 -3.78
N ASN A 12 2.71 27.83 -3.43
CA ASN A 12 3.14 26.76 -4.35
C ASN A 12 1.95 25.87 -4.71
N ASP A 13 1.37 26.06 -5.89
CA ASP A 13 0.36 25.18 -6.52
C ASP A 13 0.94 23.80 -6.99
N HIS A 14 2.05 23.37 -6.40
CA HIS A 14 2.80 22.18 -6.81
C HIS A 14 2.45 20.91 -6.04
N TRP A 15 1.41 20.92 -5.19
CA TRP A 15 1.09 19.78 -4.32
C TRP A 15 -0.34 19.27 -4.52
N PHE A 16 -0.48 17.96 -4.61
CA PHE A 16 -1.77 17.30 -4.54
C PHE A 16 -2.16 17.12 -3.08
N ILE A 17 -2.97 18.04 -2.56
CA ILE A 17 -3.46 18.03 -1.17
C ILE A 17 -4.69 17.12 -1.07
N CYS A 18 -4.57 16.12 -0.20
CA CYS A 18 -5.63 15.16 0.08
C CYS A 18 -6.37 15.53 1.37
N ASP A 19 -7.46 16.27 1.23
CA ASP A 19 -8.41 16.59 2.32
C ASP A 19 -9.80 16.05 2.01
N PHE A 20 -9.83 14.89 1.34
CA PHE A 20 -11.10 14.25 1.03
C PHE A 20 -11.46 13.36 2.20
N GLY A 21 -12.58 13.65 2.86
CA GLY A 21 -13.08 12.93 4.04
C GLY A 21 -13.31 11.44 3.81
N ASP A 22 -14.55 10.96 3.83
CA ASP A 22 -14.74 9.51 3.67
C ASP A 22 -14.42 9.06 2.23
N VAL A 23 -13.45 8.15 2.07
CA VAL A 23 -12.97 7.65 0.76
C VAL A 23 -13.08 6.14 0.71
N ILE A 24 -13.64 5.62 -0.38
CA ILE A 24 -13.67 4.18 -0.63
C ILE A 24 -12.23 3.70 -0.82
N PRO A 25 -11.73 2.75 0.00
CA PRO A 25 -10.37 2.26 -0.13
C PRO A 25 -10.08 1.65 -1.51
N LYS A 26 -8.95 2.03 -2.09
CA LYS A 26 -8.45 1.60 -3.40
C LYS A 26 -7.06 1.03 -3.26
N SER A 27 -6.79 -0.10 -3.92
CA SER A 27 -5.47 -0.73 -3.93
C SER A 27 -5.09 -1.18 -5.34
N ASP A 28 -3.79 -1.20 -5.64
CA ASP A 28 -3.26 -1.56 -6.96
C ASP A 28 -3.34 -3.07 -7.23
N ILE A 29 -3.74 -3.42 -8.46
CA ILE A 29 -3.99 -4.81 -8.87
C ILE A 29 -2.70 -5.64 -8.90
N ALA A 30 -1.59 -5.03 -9.30
CA ALA A 30 -0.32 -5.74 -9.45
C ALA A 30 0.24 -6.23 -8.11
N SER A 31 0.13 -5.43 -7.04
CA SER A 31 0.50 -5.89 -5.71
C SER A 31 -0.51 -6.87 -5.10
N MET A 32 -1.78 -6.87 -5.53
CA MET A 32 -2.73 -7.95 -5.17
C MET A 32 -2.37 -9.26 -5.88
N GLU A 33 -1.91 -9.20 -7.13
CA GLU A 33 -1.57 -10.39 -7.92
C GLU A 33 -0.26 -11.06 -7.43
N HIS A 34 0.74 -10.26 -7.11
CA HIS A 34 2.10 -10.72 -6.81
C HIS A 34 2.50 -10.41 -5.36
N PRO A 35 3.29 -11.27 -4.69
CA PRO A 35 3.61 -11.12 -3.26
C PRO A 35 4.72 -10.08 -3.02
N LEU A 36 4.42 -8.80 -3.30
CA LEU A 36 5.37 -7.68 -3.18
C LEU A 36 5.73 -7.30 -1.74
N PHE A 37 4.86 -7.67 -0.79
CA PHE A 37 5.01 -7.37 0.64
C PHE A 37 5.32 -8.62 1.44
N THR A 38 6.10 -8.48 2.53
CA THR A 38 6.31 -9.59 3.47
C THR A 38 5.09 -9.78 4.38
N LEU A 39 4.83 -11.05 4.72
CA LEU A 39 3.83 -11.44 5.72
C LEU A 39 4.45 -11.62 7.12
N SER A 40 5.76 -11.41 7.24
CA SER A 40 6.47 -11.46 8.52
C SER A 40 6.04 -10.30 9.42
N THR A 41 5.87 -10.58 10.71
CA THR A 41 5.66 -9.57 11.75
C THR A 41 6.98 -9.14 12.42
N ARG A 42 8.11 -9.71 11.96
CA ARG A 42 9.48 -9.36 12.36
C ARG A 42 10.24 -8.81 11.15
N PRO A 43 11.29 -7.99 11.36
CA PRO A 43 12.15 -7.53 10.27
C PRO A 43 12.59 -8.69 9.39
N ASP A 44 12.34 -8.58 8.10
CA ASP A 44 12.63 -9.60 7.10
C ASP A 44 13.68 -9.05 6.13
N THR A 45 14.93 -9.46 6.30
CA THR A 45 16.07 -9.00 5.50
C THR A 45 16.46 -10.00 4.41
N LYS A 46 15.60 -10.98 4.11
CA LYS A 46 15.85 -11.95 3.04
C LYS A 46 15.41 -11.40 1.69
N ILE A 47 16.29 -11.51 0.69
CA ILE A 47 15.91 -11.27 -0.71
C ILE A 47 14.88 -12.33 -1.12
N ARG A 48 13.79 -11.88 -1.75
CA ARG A 48 12.72 -12.77 -2.22
C ARG A 48 12.70 -12.79 -3.73
N ASN A 49 12.66 -13.99 -4.29
CA ASN A 49 12.46 -14.22 -5.71
C ASN A 49 11.13 -14.95 -5.91
N TYR A 50 10.30 -14.42 -6.79
CA TYR A 50 9.02 -14.99 -7.15
C TYR A 50 8.92 -15.10 -8.67
N GLU A 51 8.49 -16.28 -9.13
CA GLU A 51 8.21 -16.51 -10.54
C GLU A 51 6.89 -17.23 -10.72
N HIS A 52 5.99 -16.68 -11.52
CA HIS A 52 4.72 -17.33 -11.84
C HIS A 52 4.16 -16.80 -13.17
N ASN A 53 3.71 -17.70 -14.04
CA ASN A 53 3.10 -17.36 -15.34
C ASN A 53 3.94 -16.37 -16.17
N GLY A 54 5.27 -16.54 -16.18
CA GLY A 54 6.21 -15.66 -16.90
C GLY A 54 6.56 -14.34 -16.19
N SER A 55 5.84 -13.97 -15.13
CA SER A 55 6.19 -12.84 -14.27
C SER A 55 7.29 -13.25 -13.30
N ARG A 56 8.38 -12.48 -13.28
CA ARG A 56 9.50 -12.57 -12.35
C ARG A 56 9.55 -11.30 -11.51
N VAL A 57 9.65 -11.48 -10.20
CA VAL A 57 9.75 -10.40 -9.22
C VAL A 57 10.88 -10.74 -8.25
N THR A 58 11.84 -9.84 -8.13
CA THR A 58 12.85 -9.86 -7.08
C THR A 58 12.60 -8.69 -6.14
N ILE A 59 12.57 -8.96 -4.85
CA ILE A 59 12.32 -7.96 -3.81
C ILE A 59 13.52 -7.96 -2.87
N VAL A 60 14.20 -6.81 -2.81
CA VAL A 60 15.42 -6.63 -2.03
C VAL A 60 15.12 -5.71 -0.85
N PRO A 61 15.43 -6.14 0.39
CA PRO A 61 15.24 -5.32 1.59
C PRO A 61 16.35 -4.30 1.80
N SER A 62 16.04 -3.29 2.60
CA SER A 62 17.06 -2.46 3.28
C SER A 62 17.47 -3.08 4.62
N SER A 63 18.36 -2.40 5.35
CA SER A 63 18.70 -2.74 6.74
C SER A 63 17.48 -2.74 7.68
N MET A 64 16.40 -2.04 7.32
CA MET A 64 15.13 -2.00 8.06
C MET A 64 14.20 -3.19 7.74
N GLY A 65 14.58 -4.03 6.78
CA GLY A 65 13.78 -5.14 6.28
C GLY A 65 12.79 -4.77 5.18
N LEU A 66 12.13 -5.78 4.61
CA LEU A 66 11.09 -5.63 3.60
C LEU A 66 9.85 -4.91 4.14
N ALA A 67 9.22 -4.10 3.28
CA ALA A 67 7.89 -3.57 3.53
C ALA A 67 6.88 -4.70 3.78
N THR A 68 6.11 -4.56 4.84
CA THR A 68 5.10 -5.51 5.28
C THR A 68 3.77 -5.23 4.60
N ILE A 69 2.87 -6.22 4.59
CA ILE A 69 1.51 -6.01 4.06
C ILE A 69 0.71 -4.97 4.86
N HIS A 70 1.10 -4.68 6.11
CA HIS A 70 0.52 -3.57 6.87
C HIS A 70 1.05 -2.23 6.41
N ASP A 71 2.31 -2.14 5.98
CA ASP A 71 2.86 -0.88 5.44
C ASP A 71 2.13 -0.46 4.16
N LYS A 72 1.63 -1.45 3.40
CA LYS A 72 0.78 -1.23 2.22
C LYS A 72 -0.45 -0.35 2.52
N ASP A 73 -0.97 -0.33 3.74
CA ASP A 73 -2.12 0.52 4.11
C ASP A 73 -1.89 2.00 3.78
N ILE A 74 -0.63 2.47 3.86
CA ILE A 74 -0.24 3.83 3.49
C ILE A 74 -0.46 4.06 1.98
N LEU A 75 -0.11 3.07 1.16
CA LEU A 75 -0.33 3.13 -0.29
C LEU A 75 -1.81 3.06 -0.60
N ILE A 76 -2.56 2.20 0.08
CA ILE A 76 -4.02 2.10 -0.09
C ILE A 76 -4.66 3.47 0.18
N TYR A 77 -4.29 4.13 1.28
CA TYR A 77 -4.75 5.47 1.58
C TYR A 77 -4.36 6.49 0.49
N ALA A 78 -3.08 6.55 0.11
CA ALA A 78 -2.60 7.48 -0.91
C ALA A 78 -3.27 7.27 -2.28
N ILE A 79 -3.42 6.02 -2.73
CA ILE A 79 -4.13 5.65 -3.97
C ILE A 79 -5.59 6.09 -3.90
N SER A 80 -6.24 5.85 -2.76
CA SER A 80 -7.65 6.24 -2.53
C SER A 80 -7.84 7.74 -2.69
N GLN A 81 -6.97 8.52 -2.04
CA GLN A 81 -7.03 9.97 -2.10
C GLN A 81 -6.71 10.53 -3.49
N LEU A 82 -5.68 9.99 -4.16
CA LEU A 82 -5.33 10.37 -5.53
C LEU A 82 -6.50 10.09 -6.49
N THR A 83 -7.11 8.90 -6.38
CA THR A 83 -8.26 8.51 -7.19
C THR A 83 -9.47 9.42 -6.96
N LYS A 84 -9.73 9.80 -5.70
CA LYS A 84 -10.84 10.70 -5.39
C LYS A 84 -10.64 12.09 -5.99
N GLY A 85 -9.44 12.65 -5.92
CA GLY A 85 -9.16 13.94 -6.57
C GLY A 85 -9.21 13.85 -8.10
N ILE A 86 -8.74 12.75 -8.71
CA ILE A 86 -8.91 12.51 -10.16
C ILE A 86 -10.40 12.53 -10.53
N ASN A 87 -11.23 11.82 -9.77
CA ASN A 87 -12.68 11.78 -10.01
C ASN A 87 -13.37 13.14 -9.83
N GLN A 88 -12.74 14.06 -9.09
CA GLN A 88 -13.20 15.46 -8.94
C GLN A 88 -12.57 16.40 -9.98
N GLY A 89 -11.87 15.88 -10.98
CA GLY A 89 -11.27 16.67 -12.05
C GLY A 89 -9.93 17.33 -11.70
N LYS A 90 -9.32 17.00 -10.55
CA LYS A 90 -7.97 17.50 -10.22
C LYS A 90 -6.91 16.78 -11.06
N THR A 91 -5.91 17.52 -11.51
CA THR A 91 -4.74 16.95 -12.17
C THR A 91 -3.96 16.07 -11.18
N PRO A 92 -3.75 14.77 -11.48
CA PRO A 92 -3.00 13.89 -10.61
C PRO A 92 -1.52 14.28 -10.57
N GLN A 93 -0.92 14.14 -9.40
CA GLN A 93 0.53 14.33 -9.20
C GLN A 93 1.11 13.11 -8.48
N ARG A 94 2.39 12.85 -8.71
CA ARG A 94 3.14 11.78 -8.02
C ARG A 94 3.40 12.09 -6.55
N LYS A 95 3.53 13.36 -6.24
CA LYS A 95 3.80 13.87 -4.90
C LYS A 95 2.47 14.23 -4.25
N ILE A 96 2.18 13.57 -3.13
CA ILE A 96 0.89 13.61 -2.45
C ILE A 96 1.12 14.03 -1.02
N ARG A 97 0.32 14.98 -0.52
CA ARG A 97 0.39 15.47 0.86
C ARG A 97 -0.92 15.25 1.60
N PHE A 98 -0.83 14.76 2.84
CA PHE A 98 -1.98 14.55 3.74
C PHE A 98 -1.57 14.60 5.21
N LYS A 99 -2.57 14.79 6.09
CA LYS A 99 -2.36 14.73 7.54
C LYS A 99 -2.10 13.29 7.99
N ALA A 100 -1.09 13.11 8.85
CA ALA A 100 -0.74 11.80 9.39
C ALA A 100 -1.87 11.21 10.25
N HIS A 101 -2.55 12.06 11.02
CA HIS A 101 -3.67 11.69 11.86
C HIS A 101 -4.82 11.05 11.06
N ASP A 102 -5.16 11.63 9.90
CA ASP A 102 -6.28 11.16 9.08
C ASP A 102 -5.96 9.81 8.41
N LEU A 103 -4.70 9.62 8.01
CA LEU A 103 -4.21 8.31 7.57
C LEU A 103 -4.37 7.25 8.67
N LEU A 104 -3.95 7.56 9.91
CA LEU A 104 -4.04 6.61 11.02
C LEU A 104 -5.49 6.21 11.31
N ILE A 105 -6.40 7.18 11.40
CA ILE A 105 -7.84 6.92 11.60
C ILE A 105 -8.40 6.08 10.45
N THR A 106 -8.18 6.50 9.21
CA THR A 106 -8.76 5.85 8.02
C THR A 106 -8.28 4.40 7.89
N THR A 107 -7.04 4.13 8.27
CA THR A 107 -6.44 2.78 8.23
C THR A 107 -6.64 1.99 9.52
N ASN A 108 -7.57 2.42 10.39
CA ASN A 108 -7.94 1.76 11.64
C ASN A 108 -6.74 1.50 12.58
N ARG A 109 -5.85 2.49 12.69
CA ARG A 109 -4.70 2.49 13.60
C ARG A 109 -4.98 3.37 14.80
N GLY A 110 -4.27 3.10 15.92
CA GLY A 110 -4.24 4.04 17.04
C GLY A 110 -3.58 5.36 16.65
N THR A 111 -3.83 6.39 17.44
CA THR A 111 -3.31 7.76 17.24
C THR A 111 -2.36 8.20 18.35
N GLY A 112 -1.76 7.25 19.07
CA GLY A 112 -0.75 7.51 20.10
C GLY A 112 0.66 7.66 19.53
N GLY A 113 1.60 8.16 20.35
CA GLY A 113 2.99 8.39 19.92
C GLY A 113 3.70 7.14 19.39
N ARG A 114 3.33 5.96 19.89
CA ARG A 114 3.84 4.68 19.38
C ARG A 114 3.44 4.46 17.91
N GLU A 115 2.20 4.78 17.54
CA GLU A 115 1.68 4.57 16.20
C GLU A 115 2.33 5.51 15.19
N TYR A 116 2.64 6.75 15.58
CA TYR A 116 3.44 7.67 14.74
C TYR A 116 4.87 7.16 14.53
N LYS A 117 5.50 6.57 15.56
CA LYS A 117 6.82 5.90 15.40
C LYS A 117 6.73 4.70 14.46
N LEU A 118 5.68 3.89 14.57
CA LEU A 118 5.45 2.77 13.66
C LEU A 118 5.18 3.24 12.21
N LEU A 119 4.48 4.36 12.04
CA LEU A 119 4.24 5.00 10.76
C LEU A 119 5.55 5.45 10.10
N ARG A 120 6.43 6.12 10.85
CA ARG A 120 7.79 6.45 10.38
C ARG A 120 8.54 5.18 9.93
N ASN A 121 8.56 4.14 10.76
CA ASN A 121 9.25 2.88 10.42
C ASN A 121 8.65 2.21 9.16
N ALA A 122 7.34 2.35 8.95
CA ALA A 122 6.67 1.85 7.74
C ALA A 122 7.12 2.61 6.49
N LEU A 123 7.22 3.95 6.57
CA LEU A 123 7.74 4.78 5.48
C LEU A 123 9.20 4.43 5.15
N ASP A 124 10.07 4.26 6.17
CA ASP A 124 11.45 3.82 5.98
C ASP A 124 11.54 2.47 5.23
N ARG A 125 10.67 1.50 5.55
CA ARG A 125 10.62 0.22 4.83
C ARG A 125 10.07 0.35 3.41
N LEU A 126 9.04 1.18 3.20
CA LEU A 126 8.46 1.41 1.87
C LEU A 126 9.47 2.04 0.91
N THR A 127 10.24 3.04 1.37
CA THR A 127 11.30 3.65 0.57
C THR A 127 12.50 2.72 0.38
N GLY A 128 12.86 1.94 1.40
CA GLY A 128 14.02 1.05 1.36
C GLY A 128 13.82 -0.29 0.63
N THR A 129 12.59 -0.66 0.30
CA THR A 129 12.30 -1.94 -0.40
C THR A 129 12.39 -1.73 -1.91
N LEU A 130 13.37 -2.38 -2.54
CA LEU A 130 13.57 -2.34 -3.99
C LEU A 130 12.87 -3.53 -4.65
N ILE A 131 12.07 -3.26 -5.68
CA ILE A 131 11.37 -4.25 -6.50
C ILE A 131 11.97 -4.22 -7.91
N THR A 132 12.45 -5.36 -8.38
CA THR A 132 12.84 -5.57 -9.78
C THR A 132 11.88 -6.55 -10.42
N THR A 133 11.22 -6.15 -11.50
CA THR A 133 10.23 -7.03 -12.16
C THR A 133 10.13 -6.82 -13.65
N ASN A 134 9.62 -7.84 -14.35
CA ASN A 134 9.17 -7.79 -15.74
C ASN A 134 7.64 -7.74 -15.87
N ILE A 135 6.90 -7.47 -14.79
CA ILE A 135 5.43 -7.33 -14.83
C ILE A 135 5.08 -6.21 -15.81
N LYS A 136 4.12 -6.49 -16.71
CA LYS A 136 3.66 -5.53 -17.71
C LYS A 136 2.84 -4.43 -17.05
N THR A 137 3.18 -3.19 -17.37
CA THR A 137 2.34 -2.01 -17.07
C THR A 137 2.02 -1.36 -18.40
N ASP A 138 0.73 -1.10 -18.66
CA ASP A 138 0.28 -0.46 -19.91
C ASP A 138 0.76 -1.17 -21.20
N GLY A 139 0.66 -2.51 -21.22
CA GLY A 139 1.01 -3.35 -22.37
C GLY A 139 2.51 -3.56 -22.63
N LYS A 140 3.41 -2.77 -22.03
CA LYS A 140 4.86 -2.87 -22.23
C LYS A 140 5.52 -3.74 -21.16
N GLN A 141 6.45 -4.60 -21.58
CA GLN A 141 7.28 -5.40 -20.69
C GLN A 141 8.64 -4.72 -20.55
N ILE A 142 8.92 -4.16 -19.38
CA ILE A 142 10.19 -3.49 -19.07
C ILE A 142 10.74 -4.12 -17.80
N ILE A 143 12.03 -4.49 -17.81
CA ILE A 143 12.73 -4.87 -16.59
C ILE A 143 13.18 -3.59 -15.92
N LYS A 144 12.53 -3.22 -14.80
CA LYS A 144 12.85 -2.01 -14.04
C LYS A 144 12.97 -2.36 -12.56
N GLY A 145 14.01 -1.81 -11.92
CA GLY A 145 14.13 -1.74 -10.48
C GLY A 145 13.53 -0.41 -9.98
N PHE A 146 12.68 -0.44 -8.97
CA PHE A 146 12.09 0.75 -8.36
C PHE A 146 11.77 0.51 -6.88
N GLY A 147 11.81 1.56 -6.07
CA GLY A 147 11.30 1.52 -4.70
C GLY A 147 9.78 1.44 -4.69
N ILE A 148 9.16 0.96 -3.62
CA ILE A 148 7.69 0.97 -3.52
C ILE A 148 7.15 2.41 -3.58
N ILE A 149 7.81 3.31 -2.86
CA ILE A 149 7.74 4.77 -2.99
C ILE A 149 9.14 5.31 -3.24
N ASP A 150 9.24 6.47 -3.90
CA ASP A 150 10.56 7.06 -4.22
C ASP A 150 11.12 7.85 -3.04
N SER A 151 10.27 8.58 -2.32
CA SER A 151 10.66 9.36 -1.15
C SER A 151 9.44 9.73 -0.30
N TYR A 152 9.71 10.23 0.90
CA TYR A 152 8.70 10.86 1.74
C TYR A 152 9.33 11.98 2.57
N GLU A 153 8.49 12.92 2.99
CA GLU A 153 8.84 14.03 3.88
C GLU A 153 7.83 14.07 5.03
N ILE A 154 8.32 14.39 6.22
CA ILE A 154 7.50 14.48 7.43
C ILE A 154 7.61 15.89 7.98
N LEU A 155 6.48 16.59 8.04
CA LEU A 155 6.41 17.89 8.69
C LEU A 155 6.13 17.70 10.18
N ILE A 156 7.03 18.25 10.99
CA ILE A 156 6.93 18.31 12.45
C ILE A 156 6.54 19.74 12.84
N ASP A 157 5.47 19.90 13.63
CA ASP A 157 4.99 21.24 14.03
C ASP A 157 5.86 21.89 15.10
N ASP A 158 6.35 21.10 16.05
CA ASP A 158 7.18 21.54 17.15
C ASP A 158 8.39 20.61 17.29
N PRO A 159 9.62 21.11 17.06
CA PRO A 159 10.86 20.35 17.20
C PRO A 159 11.07 19.74 18.60
N THR A 160 10.46 20.33 19.64
CA THR A 160 10.58 19.85 21.02
C THR A 160 9.67 18.67 21.31
N THR A 161 8.44 18.68 20.77
CA THR A 161 7.48 17.58 20.95
C THR A 161 7.64 16.49 19.87
N ASN A 162 8.32 16.83 18.76
CA ASN A 162 8.52 15.99 17.59
C ASN A 162 7.20 15.43 17.03
N ARG A 163 6.13 16.22 17.14
CA ARG A 163 4.79 15.81 16.72
C ARG A 163 4.67 15.90 15.20
N MET A 164 4.40 14.74 14.60
CA MET A 164 4.14 14.61 13.17
C MET A 164 2.76 15.16 12.82
N VAL A 165 2.71 16.14 11.90
CA VAL A 165 1.46 16.77 11.46
C VAL A 165 1.10 16.35 10.05
N GLU A 166 2.01 16.57 9.10
CA GLU A 166 1.79 16.25 7.69
C GLU A 166 2.79 15.24 7.19
N LEU A 167 2.32 14.42 6.25
CA LEU A 167 3.13 13.52 5.47
C LEU A 167 3.02 13.90 4.02
N GLU A 168 4.17 13.83 3.37
CA GLU A 168 4.27 13.89 1.93
C GLU A 168 4.94 12.64 1.42
N ILE A 169 4.39 12.06 0.36
CA ILE A 169 4.91 10.85 -0.26
C ILE A 169 5.05 11.11 -1.75
N THR A 170 6.22 10.76 -2.32
CA THR A 170 6.42 10.68 -3.76
C THR A 170 6.23 9.24 -4.19
N LEU A 171 5.13 8.96 -4.89
CA LEU A 171 4.85 7.63 -5.44
C LEU A 171 5.90 7.27 -6.48
N SER A 172 6.28 5.99 -6.51
CA SER A 172 7.10 5.46 -7.59
C SER A 172 6.39 5.63 -8.92
N GLU A 173 7.17 5.84 -9.98
CA GLU A 173 6.62 6.03 -11.33
C GLU A 173 5.75 4.83 -11.75
N TRP A 174 6.15 3.62 -11.36
CA TRP A 174 5.39 2.40 -11.63
C TRP A 174 4.02 2.40 -10.95
N LEU A 175 3.95 2.75 -9.66
CA LEU A 175 2.68 2.81 -8.93
C LEU A 175 1.80 3.94 -9.45
N TYR A 176 2.36 5.11 -9.72
CA TYR A 176 1.64 6.23 -10.31
C TYR A 176 1.03 5.86 -11.67
N ASN A 177 1.81 5.29 -12.58
CA ASN A 177 1.33 4.88 -13.90
C ASN A 177 0.25 3.79 -13.79
N SER A 178 0.35 2.89 -12.81
CA SER A 178 -0.71 1.90 -12.52
C SER A 178 -2.03 2.58 -12.15
N ILE A 179 -1.98 3.63 -11.31
CA ILE A 179 -3.19 4.39 -10.92
C ILE A 179 -3.80 5.11 -12.13
N ILE A 180 -2.98 5.80 -12.93
CA ILE A 180 -3.45 6.51 -14.13
C ILE A 180 -4.03 5.54 -15.16
N GLY A 181 -3.40 4.38 -15.33
CA GLY A 181 -3.89 3.29 -16.19
C GLY A 181 -5.09 2.51 -15.64
N LYS A 182 -5.74 2.99 -14.57
CA LYS A 182 -6.89 2.34 -13.91
C LYS A 182 -6.60 0.91 -13.41
N GLY A 183 -5.35 0.61 -13.10
CA GLY A 183 -4.88 -0.64 -12.51
C GLY A 183 -5.19 -0.77 -11.01
N ILE A 184 -6.36 -0.31 -10.57
CA ILE A 184 -6.77 -0.23 -9.16
C ILE A 184 -8.14 -0.89 -8.93
N LEU A 185 -8.36 -1.42 -7.73
CA LEU A 185 -9.63 -2.00 -7.31
C LEU A 185 -10.13 -1.39 -6.00
N SER A 186 -11.44 -1.23 -5.88
CA SER A 186 -12.08 -0.94 -4.60
C SER A 186 -11.98 -2.15 -3.68
N ILE A 187 -11.65 -1.91 -2.41
CA ILE A 187 -11.66 -2.92 -1.36
C ILE A 187 -12.58 -2.48 -0.22
N SER A 188 -13.05 -3.45 0.58
CA SER A 188 -13.85 -3.19 1.77
C SER A 188 -13.06 -2.44 2.83
N ARG A 189 -13.73 -1.57 3.58
CA ARG A 189 -13.14 -0.86 4.73
C ARG A 189 -12.72 -1.82 5.85
N ASP A 190 -13.41 -2.93 5.99
CA ASP A 190 -13.10 -3.96 6.99
C ASP A 190 -11.75 -4.63 6.72
N TYR A 191 -11.16 -4.46 5.54
CA TYR A 191 -9.77 -4.84 5.26
C TYR A 191 -8.79 -4.33 6.33
N PHE A 192 -8.96 -3.08 6.78
CA PHE A 192 -8.08 -2.48 7.77
C PHE A 192 -8.25 -3.08 9.18
N ARG A 193 -9.34 -3.83 9.41
CA ARG A 193 -9.60 -4.53 10.67
C ARG A 193 -9.00 -5.94 10.70
N LEU A 194 -8.59 -6.48 9.54
CA LEU A 194 -7.89 -7.76 9.48
C LEU A 194 -6.55 -7.64 10.20
N ARG A 195 -6.40 -8.38 11.30
CA ARG A 195 -5.21 -8.30 12.15
C ARG A 195 -4.04 -9.10 11.59
N LYS A 196 -4.28 -10.28 11.02
CA LYS A 196 -3.19 -11.16 10.58
C LYS A 196 -2.74 -10.81 9.15
N PRO A 197 -1.43 -10.70 8.89
CA PRO A 197 -0.90 -10.44 7.55
C PRO A 197 -1.43 -11.40 6.49
N ILE A 198 -1.56 -12.68 6.83
CA ILE A 198 -2.04 -13.71 5.92
C ILE A 198 -3.51 -13.52 5.52
N GLU A 199 -4.36 -13.07 6.45
CA GLU A 199 -5.78 -12.84 6.20
C GLU A 199 -5.95 -11.70 5.19
N ARG A 200 -5.20 -10.61 5.35
CA ARG A 200 -5.13 -9.52 4.37
C ARG A 200 -4.71 -10.00 2.99
N ARG A 201 -3.67 -10.84 2.93
CA ARG A 201 -3.16 -11.36 1.66
C ARG A 201 -4.17 -12.26 0.95
N ILE A 202 -4.87 -13.11 1.70
CA ILE A 202 -5.93 -13.96 1.14
C ILE A 202 -7.08 -13.11 0.61
N TYR A 203 -7.52 -12.10 1.37
CA TYR A 203 -8.53 -11.15 0.91
C TYR A 203 -8.11 -10.44 -0.39
N GLU A 204 -6.87 -9.93 -0.50
CA GLU A 204 -6.39 -9.27 -1.72
C GLU A 204 -6.45 -10.18 -2.95
N ILE A 205 -6.00 -11.42 -2.81
CA ILE A 205 -6.00 -12.40 -3.91
C ILE A 205 -7.45 -12.72 -4.29
N ALA A 206 -8.31 -12.98 -3.31
CA ALA A 206 -9.72 -13.25 -3.54
C ALA A 206 -10.39 -12.05 -4.24
N ARG A 207 -10.20 -10.83 -3.73
CA ARG A 207 -10.78 -9.61 -4.30
C ARG A 207 -10.35 -9.37 -5.74
N LYS A 208 -9.06 -9.53 -6.03
CA LYS A 208 -8.51 -9.38 -7.39
C LYS A 208 -9.05 -10.42 -8.35
N HIS A 209 -9.13 -11.68 -7.91
CA HIS A 209 -9.50 -12.78 -8.81
C HIS A 209 -11.00 -12.97 -8.92
N CYS A 210 -11.76 -12.84 -7.84
CA CYS A 210 -13.22 -12.89 -7.88
C CYS A 210 -13.77 -11.70 -8.66
N GLY A 211 -13.24 -10.48 -8.55
CA GLY A 211 -13.68 -9.36 -9.39
C GLY A 211 -15.21 -9.22 -9.44
N GLN A 212 -15.81 -9.50 -10.60
CA GLN A 212 -17.27 -9.58 -10.82
C GLN A 212 -17.84 -11.02 -10.88
N GLN A 213 -17.00 -12.06 -10.91
CA GLN A 213 -17.46 -13.44 -10.89
C GLN A 213 -17.86 -13.87 -9.46
N GLN A 214 -18.85 -14.76 -9.38
CA GLN A 214 -19.37 -15.26 -8.10
C GLN A 214 -18.35 -16.12 -7.34
N GLN A 215 -17.47 -16.81 -8.06
CA GLN A 215 -16.47 -17.69 -7.46
C GLN A 215 -15.19 -17.72 -8.26
N TRP A 216 -14.07 -17.94 -7.58
CA TRP A 216 -12.79 -18.23 -8.18
C TRP A 216 -12.15 -19.44 -7.48
N VAL A 217 -11.69 -20.41 -8.27
CA VAL A 217 -11.12 -21.67 -7.76
C VAL A 217 -9.63 -21.71 -8.02
N ILE A 218 -8.86 -22.09 -7.00
CA ILE A 218 -7.41 -22.26 -7.10
C ILE A 218 -6.93 -23.44 -6.24
N GLY A 219 -5.99 -24.22 -6.78
CA GLY A 219 -5.31 -25.26 -6.00
C GLY A 219 -4.45 -24.67 -4.88
N ILE A 220 -4.48 -25.29 -3.70
CA ILE A 220 -3.80 -24.80 -2.48
C ILE A 220 -2.30 -24.53 -2.70
N LYS A 221 -1.61 -25.36 -3.50
CA LYS A 221 -0.19 -25.16 -3.83
C LYS A 221 0.05 -23.85 -4.61
N ASN A 222 -0.82 -23.54 -5.57
CA ASN A 222 -0.73 -22.30 -6.34
C ASN A 222 -1.13 -21.10 -5.49
N LEU A 223 -2.14 -21.24 -4.62
CA LEU A 223 -2.51 -20.20 -3.66
C LEU A 223 -1.37 -19.90 -2.70
N HIS A 224 -0.73 -20.92 -2.12
CA HIS A 224 0.45 -20.79 -1.24
C HIS A 224 1.57 -19.99 -1.93
N LYS A 225 1.83 -20.29 -3.21
CA LYS A 225 2.80 -19.57 -4.04
C LYS A 225 2.40 -18.11 -4.28
N LYS A 226 1.15 -17.82 -4.67
CA LYS A 226 0.62 -16.46 -4.91
C LYS A 226 0.56 -15.59 -3.66
N VAL A 227 0.25 -16.20 -2.52
CA VAL A 227 0.33 -15.58 -1.20
C VAL A 227 1.78 -15.22 -0.87
N GLY A 228 2.74 -16.02 -1.32
CA GLY A 228 4.14 -15.87 -0.97
C GLY A 228 4.42 -16.26 0.49
N SER A 229 3.68 -17.22 1.04
CA SER A 229 3.91 -17.69 2.41
C SER A 229 5.19 -18.50 2.50
N THR A 230 6.00 -18.24 3.52
CA THR A 230 7.21 -19.03 3.85
C THR A 230 6.89 -20.25 4.74
N ALA A 231 5.65 -20.37 5.21
CA ALA A 231 5.22 -21.53 5.99
C ALA A 231 5.20 -22.80 5.14
N THR A 232 5.36 -23.96 5.77
CA THR A 232 5.16 -25.25 5.09
C THR A 232 3.72 -25.37 4.59
N LEU A 233 3.50 -26.14 3.52
CA LEU A 233 2.17 -26.31 2.94
C LEU A 233 1.15 -26.86 3.96
N HIS A 234 1.60 -27.71 4.89
CA HIS A 234 0.78 -28.22 5.99
C HIS A 234 0.31 -27.09 6.93
N LYS A 235 1.23 -26.25 7.41
CA LYS A 235 0.89 -25.10 8.28
C LYS A 235 0.00 -24.10 7.55
N PHE A 236 0.26 -23.88 6.26
CA PHE A 236 -0.56 -23.01 5.43
C PHE A 236 -2.01 -23.54 5.30
N LYS A 237 -2.20 -24.84 5.06
CA LYS A 237 -3.53 -25.48 5.05
C LYS A 237 -4.24 -25.30 6.39
N TYR A 238 -3.54 -25.52 7.51
CA TYR A 238 -4.09 -25.29 8.84
C TYR A 238 -4.57 -23.84 9.03
N THR A 239 -3.76 -22.86 8.61
CA THR A 239 -4.14 -21.45 8.64
C THR A 239 -5.36 -21.16 7.75
N LEU A 240 -5.43 -21.72 6.55
CA LEU A 240 -6.60 -21.57 5.67
C LEU A 240 -7.87 -22.14 6.31
N ASN A 241 -7.80 -23.34 6.89
CA ASN A 241 -8.94 -23.94 7.56
C ASN A 241 -9.45 -23.06 8.71
N HIS A 242 -8.55 -22.47 9.49
CA HIS A 242 -8.93 -21.52 10.54
C HIS A 242 -9.66 -20.29 9.95
N ILE A 243 -9.19 -19.75 8.82
CA ILE A 243 -9.86 -18.62 8.15
C ILE A 243 -11.25 -19.03 7.68
N VAL A 244 -11.38 -20.19 7.04
CA VAL A 244 -12.67 -20.73 6.56
C VAL A 244 -13.64 -20.96 7.70
N GLN A 245 -13.19 -21.54 8.82
CA GLN A 245 -14.03 -21.80 9.99
C GLN A 245 -14.64 -20.54 10.59
N HIS A 246 -13.90 -19.43 10.58
CA HIS A 246 -14.37 -18.17 11.15
C HIS A 246 -15.13 -17.31 10.14
N ASN A 247 -14.92 -17.54 8.84
CA ASN A 247 -15.57 -16.86 7.72
C ASN A 247 -15.66 -15.34 7.89
N HIS A 248 -14.55 -14.73 8.36
CA HIS A 248 -14.52 -13.33 8.78
C HIS A 248 -13.83 -12.40 7.79
N LEU A 249 -13.37 -12.92 6.65
CA LEU A 249 -12.82 -12.06 5.60
C LEU A 249 -13.96 -11.20 5.01
N PRO A 250 -13.72 -9.92 4.71
CA PRO A 250 -14.74 -9.08 4.09
C PRO A 250 -15.11 -9.58 2.69
N ASP A 251 -16.34 -9.25 2.27
CA ASP A 251 -16.95 -9.53 0.95
C ASP A 251 -17.14 -11.03 0.66
#